data_AF-A0A7X6WDG5-F1
#
_entry.id   AF-A0A7X6WDG5-F1
#
_cell.length_a   1.000
_cell.length_b   1.000
_cell.length_c   1.000
_cell.angle_alpha   90.00
_cell.angle_beta   90.00
_cell.angle_gamma   90.00
#
_symmetry.space_group_name_H-M   'P 1'
#
loop_
_entity.id
_entity.type
_entity.pdbx_description
1 polymer ?
#
loop_
_entity_poly.entity_id
_entity_poly.type
_entity_poly.pdbx_seq_one_letter_code
_entity_poly.pdbx_strand_id
1 'polypeptide(L)'
;MSIKIVPDWMVNLEDEDVVFIKKFILSSGSLKKMAKEYDVTYPTVRLRLDKLIQKIEIEDKVEDNSYISLIKRYAIDEKIEFETAKVLISEYRKNIEGADLK
;
A
#
# COMPACT_ATOMS: atom_id res chain seq x y z
N MET A 1 4.66 -13.80 -15.41
CA MET A 1 3.61 -14.03 -14.39
C MET A 1 2.69 -12.83 -14.41
N SER A 2 1.39 -13.04 -14.58
CA SER A 2 0.39 -11.99 -14.41
C SER A 2 0.09 -11.82 -12.92
N ILE A 3 -0.04 -10.59 -12.47
CA ILE A 3 -0.53 -10.29 -11.13
C ILE A 3 -1.99 -10.75 -11.09
N LYS A 4 -2.26 -11.86 -10.39
CA LYS A 4 -3.62 -12.40 -10.20
C LYS A 4 -4.30 -11.88 -8.93
N ILE A 5 -3.51 -11.27 -8.03
CA ILE A 5 -3.92 -10.80 -6.71
C ILE A 5 -3.35 -9.39 -6.56
N VAL A 6 -4.19 -8.43 -6.17
CA VAL A 6 -3.75 -7.05 -5.91
C VAL A 6 -2.84 -7.06 -4.67
N PRO A 7 -1.60 -6.53 -4.76
CA PRO A 7 -0.71 -6.42 -3.61
C PRO A 7 -1.29 -5.57 -2.48
N ASP A 8 -0.95 -5.89 -1.24
CA ASP A 8 -1.52 -5.22 -0.07
C ASP A 8 -1.19 -3.72 -0.01
N TRP A 9 0.02 -3.31 -0.41
CA TRP A 9 0.40 -1.89 -0.53
C TRP A 9 -0.52 -1.06 -1.46
N MET A 10 -1.30 -1.71 -2.32
CA MET A 10 -2.23 -1.05 -3.23
C MET A 10 -3.66 -0.92 -2.67
N VAL A 11 -3.98 -1.52 -1.53
CA VAL A 11 -5.36 -1.64 -1.01
C VAL A 11 -6.02 -0.28 -0.75
N ASN A 12 -5.24 0.72 -0.33
CA ASN A 12 -5.72 2.07 0.00
C ASN A 12 -5.40 3.12 -1.09
N LEU A 13 -4.99 2.68 -2.27
CA LEU A 13 -4.74 3.57 -3.39
C LEU A 13 -6.04 3.86 -4.14
N GLU A 14 -6.28 5.14 -4.41
CA GLU A 14 -7.40 5.56 -5.24
C GLU A 14 -7.08 5.32 -6.73
N ASP A 15 -8.09 5.27 -7.59
CA ASP A 15 -7.90 5.14 -9.05
C ASP A 15 -6.92 6.20 -9.59
N GLU A 16 -7.02 7.40 -9.05
CA GLU A 16 -6.13 8.53 -9.34
C GLU A 16 -4.67 8.29 -8.94
N ASP A 17 -4.41 7.54 -7.87
CA ASP A 17 -3.07 7.15 -7.43
C ASP A 17 -2.48 6.12 -8.39
N VAL A 18 -3.28 5.14 -8.82
CA VAL A 18 -2.87 4.11 -9.80
C VAL A 18 -2.56 4.73 -11.16
N VAL A 19 -3.38 5.68 -11.61
CA VAL A 19 -3.13 6.44 -12.85
C VAL A 19 -1.85 7.26 -12.74
N PHE A 20 -1.62 7.90 -11.59
CA PHE A 20 -0.39 8.65 -11.34
C PHE A 20 0.85 7.74 -11.38
N ILE A 21 0.81 6.57 -10.73
CA ILE A 21 1.89 5.57 -10.77
C ILE A 21 2.20 5.17 -12.21
N LYS A 22 1.17 4.83 -12.98
CA LYS A 22 1.32 4.43 -14.39
C LYS A 22 2.02 5.52 -15.20
N LYS A 23 1.56 6.77 -15.11
CA LYS A 23 2.17 7.90 -15.82
C LYS A 23 3.59 8.18 -15.34
N PHE A 24 3.83 8.09 -14.04
CA PHE A 24 5.15 8.28 -13.44
C PHE A 24 6.15 7.27 -14.02
N ILE A 25 5.80 5.99 -14.09
CA ILE A 25 6.64 4.95 -14.70
C ILE A 25 6.88 5.21 -16.18
N LEU A 26 5.84 5.56 -16.95
CA LEU A 26 5.97 5.93 -18.37
C LEU A 26 6.81 7.19 -18.60
N SER A 27 6.93 8.03 -17.57
CA SER A 27 7.81 9.20 -17.55
C SER A 27 9.25 8.89 -17.10
N SER A 28 9.57 7.60 -16.86
CA SER A 28 10.83 7.15 -16.26
C SER A 28 11.11 7.78 -14.89
N GLY A 29 10.04 8.02 -14.12
CA GLY A 29 10.11 8.67 -12.81
C GLY A 29 10.43 10.18 -12.85
N SER A 30 10.33 10.83 -14.02
CA SER A 30 10.68 12.24 -14.15
C SER A 30 9.55 13.15 -13.69
N LEU A 31 9.69 13.69 -12.47
CA LEU A 31 8.78 14.71 -11.93
C LEU A 31 8.68 15.96 -12.84
N LYS A 32 9.76 16.32 -13.52
CA LYS A 32 9.77 17.45 -14.48
C LYS A 32 8.95 17.16 -15.73
N LYS A 33 8.99 15.92 -16.25
CA LYS A 33 8.17 15.50 -17.39
C LYS A 33 6.70 15.42 -16.99
N MET A 34 6.42 14.87 -15.81
CA MET A 34 5.08 14.82 -15.23
C MET A 34 4.47 16.21 -15.04
N ALA A 35 5.24 17.17 -14.52
CA ALA A 35 4.78 18.55 -14.35
C ALA A 35 4.31 19.17 -15.67
N LYS A 36 5.05 18.94 -16.76
CA LYS A 36 4.65 19.37 -18.10
C LYS A 36 3.40 18.65 -18.62
N GLU A 37 3.27 17.35 -18.37
CA GLU A 37 2.13 16.55 -18.86
C GLU A 37 0.83 16.91 -18.14
N TYR A 38 0.90 17.20 -16.84
CA TYR A 38 -0.25 17.60 -16.03
C TYR A 38 -0.54 19.11 -16.07
N ASP A 39 0.28 19.89 -16.78
CA ASP A 39 0.22 21.36 -16.81
C ASP A 39 0.22 22.01 -15.41
N VAL A 40 1.11 21.52 -14.55
CA VAL A 40 1.27 22.02 -13.18
C VAL A 40 2.75 22.26 -12.86
N THR A 41 3.01 22.87 -11.70
CA THR A 41 4.39 23.12 -11.27
C THR A 41 5.06 21.84 -10.79
N TYR A 42 6.40 21.79 -10.89
CA TYR A 42 7.20 20.71 -10.33
C TYR A 42 6.92 20.46 -8.83
N PRO A 43 6.86 21.49 -7.96
CA PRO A 43 6.46 21.33 -6.56
C PRO A 43 5.10 20.65 -6.38
N THR A 44 4.12 20.94 -7.24
CA THR A 44 2.78 20.33 -7.18
C THR A 44 2.84 18.81 -7.41
N VAL A 45 3.58 18.38 -8.44
CA VAL A 45 3.76 16.94 -8.71
C VAL A 45 4.57 16.27 -7.62
N ARG A 46 5.60 16.95 -7.10
CA ARG A 46 6.42 16.43 -6.00
C ARG A 46 5.56 16.15 -4.77
N LEU A 47 4.71 17.09 -4.38
CA LEU A 47 3.79 16.92 -3.26
C LEU A 47 2.84 15.73 -3.46
N ARG A 48 2.34 15.51 -4.69
CA ARG A 48 1.50 14.36 -5.01
C ARG A 48 2.27 13.04 -4.88
N LEU A 49 3.52 12.99 -5.36
CA LEU A 49 4.39 11.82 -5.19
C LEU A 49 4.67 11.55 -3.71
N ASP A 50 5.00 12.57 -2.92
CA ASP A 50 5.32 12.41 -1.50
C ASP A 50 4.11 11.87 -0.72
N LYS A 51 2.89 12.33 -1.01
CA LYS A 51 1.65 11.79 -0.43
C LYS A 51 1.44 10.32 -0.79
N LEU A 52 1.68 9.95 -2.04
CA LEU A 52 1.56 8.57 -2.50
C LEU A 52 2.57 7.67 -1.79
N ILE A 53 3.83 8.11 -1.66
CA ILE A 53 4.86 7.38 -0.91
C ILE A 53 4.42 7.17 0.54
N GLN A 54 3.90 8.20 1.21
CA GLN A 54 3.39 8.07 2.58
C GLN A 54 2.25 7.06 2.69
N LYS A 55 1.28 7.07 1.76
CA LYS A 55 0.20 6.07 1.75
C LYS A 55 0.77 4.65 1.66
N ILE A 56 1.76 4.43 0.80
CA ILE A 56 2.42 3.13 0.62
C ILE A 56 3.20 2.72 1.88
N GLU A 57 4.02 3.62 2.44
CA GLU A 57 4.81 3.35 3.64
C GLU A 57 3.94 3.03 4.87
N ILE A 58 2.76 3.64 4.98
CA ILE A 58 1.80 3.32 6.05
C ILE A 58 1.32 1.88 5.90
N GLU A 59 0.96 1.46 4.69
CA GLU A 59 0.49 0.09 4.43
C GLU A 59 1.62 -0.94 4.61
N ASP A 60 2.84 -0.62 4.16
CA ASP A 60 4.01 -1.48 4.35
C ASP A 60 4.39 -1.63 5.84
N LYS A 61 4.26 -0.56 6.64
CA LYS A 61 4.46 -0.62 8.11
C LYS A 61 3.42 -1.51 8.81
N VAL A 62 2.21 -1.61 8.25
CA VAL A 62 1.18 -2.53 8.75
C VAL A 62 1.56 -4.00 8.45
N GLU A 63 2.37 -4.26 7.41
CA GLU A 63 2.92 -5.59 7.12
C GLU A 63 4.09 -6.00 8.01
N ASP A 64 4.81 -5.03 8.60
CA ASP A 64 6.03 -5.28 9.39
C ASP A 64 5.77 -5.97 10.74
N ASN A 65 4.50 -6.22 11.08
CA ASN A 65 4.17 -7.18 12.13
C ASN A 65 4.39 -8.61 11.63
N SER A 66 5.54 -9.18 11.99
CA SER A 66 5.93 -10.60 11.82
C SER A 66 4.77 -11.60 12.03
N TYR A 67 3.84 -11.27 12.93
CA TYR A 67 2.65 -12.07 13.20
C TYR A 67 1.59 -12.05 12.08
N ILE A 68 1.31 -10.89 11.47
CA ILE A 68 0.37 -10.78 10.33
C ILE A 68 0.91 -11.53 9.12
N SER A 69 2.22 -11.39 8.86
CA SER A 69 2.91 -12.11 7.79
C SER A 69 2.84 -13.64 7.97
N LEU A 70 2.95 -14.13 9.21
CA LEU A 70 2.77 -15.54 9.53
C LEU A 70 1.35 -16.02 9.21
N ILE A 71 0.33 -15.25 9.60
CA ILE A 71 -1.08 -15.58 9.36
C ILE A 71 -1.39 -15.60 7.87
N LYS A 72 -0.93 -14.60 7.10
CA LYS A 72 -1.08 -14.56 5.64
C LYS A 72 -0.48 -15.80 4.98
N ARG A 73 0.74 -16.20 5.38
CA ARG A 73 1.39 -17.42 4.86
C ARG A 73 0.58 -18.69 5.19
N TYR A 74 0.00 -18.77 6.38
CA TYR A 74 -0.81 -19.94 6.76
C TYR A 74 -2.11 -20.02 5.96
N ALA A 75 -2.70 -18.89 5.58
CA ALA A 75 -3.87 -18.85 4.69
C ALA A 75 -3.50 -19.27 3.26
N ILE A 76 -2.35 -18.82 2.74
CA ILE A 76 -1.85 -19.20 1.41
C ILE A 76 -1.51 -20.70 1.36
N ASP A 77 -0.91 -21.24 2.42
CA ASP A 77 -0.60 -22.67 2.57
C ASP A 77 -1.85 -23.54 2.81
N GLU A 78 -3.06 -22.96 2.78
CA GLU A 78 -4.35 -23.61 3.09
C GLU A 78 -4.40 -24.27 4.47
N LYS A 79 -3.51 -23.87 5.40
CA LYS A 79 -3.47 -24.38 6.77
C LYS A 79 -4.56 -23.79 7.66
N ILE A 80 -5.08 -22.63 7.27
CA ILE A 80 -6.24 -21.97 7.89
C ILE A 80 -7.12 -21.38 6.79
N GLU A 81 -8.42 -21.29 7.07
CA GLU A 81 -9.36 -20.64 6.15
C GLU A 81 -9.09 -19.14 6.03
N PHE A 82 -9.31 -18.59 4.85
CA PHE A 82 -9.09 -17.16 4.57
C PHE A 82 -9.91 -16.23 5.48
N GLU A 83 -11.16 -16.61 5.78
CA GLU A 83 -12.00 -15.84 6.71
C GLU A 83 -11.47 -15.91 8.15
N THR A 84 -10.87 -17.03 8.55
CA THR A 84 -10.20 -17.15 9.86
C THR A 84 -8.98 -16.24 9.92
N ALA A 85 -8.18 -16.17 8.85
CA ALA A 85 -7.03 -15.28 8.77
C ALA A 85 -7.41 -13.80 8.92
N LYS A 86 -8.52 -13.36 8.30
CA LYS A 86 -9.05 -12.00 8.44
C LYS A 86 -9.40 -11.65 9.89
N VAL A 87 -10.10 -12.55 10.59
CA VAL A 87 -10.49 -12.34 11.99
C VAL A 87 -9.24 -12.21 12.88
N LEU A 88 -8.26 -13.09 12.71
CA LEU A 88 -7.02 -13.06 13.48
C LEU A 88 -6.20 -11.78 13.26
N ILE A 89 -6.09 -11.32 12.01
CA ILE A 89 -5.40 -10.07 11.68
C ILE A 89 -6.15 -8.87 12.26
N SER A 90 -7.49 -8.86 12.19
CA SER A 90 -8.31 -7.77 12.74
C SER A 90 -8.15 -7.63 14.25
N GLU A 91 -8.21 -8.74 15.00
CA GLU A 91 -8.05 -8.73 16.46
C GLU A 91 -6.64 -8.34 16.89
N TYR A 92 -5.62 -8.76 16.14
CA TYR A 92 -4.23 -8.38 16.41
C TYR A 92 -4.00 -6.87 16.23
N ARG A 93 -4.55 -6.29 15.15
CA ARG A 93 -4.46 -4.83 14.91
C ARG A 93 -5.12 -4.02 16.03
N LYS A 94 -6.32 -4.43 16.50
CA LYS A 94 -7.00 -3.78 17.64
C LYS A 94 -6.16 -3.80 18.93
N ASN A 95 -5.44 -4.88 19.19
CA ASN A 95 -4.60 -5.00 20.38
C ASN A 95 -3.36 -4.10 20.35
N ILE A 96 -2.78 -3.87 19.17
CA ILE A 96 -1.65 -2.95 19.00
C ILE A 96 -2.10 -1.50 19.18
N GLU A 97 -3.22 -1.11 18.58
CA GLU A 97 -3.77 0.25 18.75
C GLU A 97 -4.16 0.56 20.21
N GLY A 98 -4.55 -0.45 20.99
CA GLY A 98 -4.80 -0.32 22.42
C GLY A 98 -3.54 -0.24 23.30
N ALA A 99 -2.37 -0.61 22.79
CA ALA A 99 -1.10 -0.60 23.52
C ALA A 99 -0.37 0.75 23.45
N ASP A 100 -0.56 1.53 22.37
CA ASP A 100 0.01 2.87 22.20
C ASP A 100 -0.71 3.97 23.01
N LEU A 101 -1.81 3.62 23.69
CA LEU A 101 -2.63 4.54 24.52
C LEU A 101 -2.40 4.35 26.03
N LYS A 102 -1.36 3.65 26.46
CA LYS A 102 -1.00 3.45 27.88
C LYS A 102 0.39 3.96 28.23
#